data_AF-A0A377XN25-F1
#
_entry.id   AF-A0A377XN25-F1
#
_cell.length_a   1.000
_cell.length_b   1.000
_cell.length_c   1.000
_cell.angle_alpha   90.00
_cell.angle_beta   90.00
_cell.angle_gamma   90.00
#
_symmetry.space_group_name_H-M   'P 1'
#
loop_
_entity.id
_entity.type
_entity.pdbx_description
1 polymer ?
#
loop_
_entity_poly.entity_id
_entity_poly.type
_entity_poly.pdbx_seq_one_letter_code
_entity_poly.pdbx_strand_id
1 'polypeptide(L)' 'MIGEDPSGSDAGHSGDGEVWGPANAALELSLTGKQAPQAALDNAVKQITMQIEAMQASNQ' A
#
# COMPACT_ATOMS: atom_id res chain seq x y z
N MET A 1 6.18 23.80 31.90
CA MET A 1 4.95 23.25 31.29
C MET A 1 5.40 22.58 30.01
N ILE A 2 5.39 21.26 30.02
CA ILE A 2 5.83 20.40 28.93
C ILE A 2 4.63 20.36 28.00
N GLY A 3 4.72 21.02 26.84
CA GLY A 3 3.66 20.98 25.84
C GLY A 3 3.57 19.57 25.30
N GLU A 4 2.40 18.97 25.46
CA GLU A 4 2.03 17.64 25.01
C GLU A 4 2.45 17.45 23.55
N ASP A 5 3.18 16.37 23.25
CA ASP A 5 3.13 15.83 21.90
C ASP A 5 1.71 15.27 21.71
N PRO A 6 0.95 15.72 20.70
CA PRO A 6 -0.19 14.96 20.27
C PRO A 6 0.35 13.96 19.25
N SER A 7 0.52 12.72 19.70
CA SER A 7 0.05 11.53 18.99
C SER A 7 -0.54 11.87 17.61
N GLY A 8 0.32 11.89 16.59
CA GLY A 8 -0.06 11.90 15.19
C GLY A 8 -0.49 10.51 14.77
N SER A 9 -1.43 9.92 15.50
CA SER A 9 -2.14 8.73 15.08
C SER A 9 -3.38 9.20 14.31
N ASP A 10 -3.37 8.87 13.02
CA ASP A 10 -4.56 8.62 12.21
C ASP A 10 -5.29 9.83 11.61
N ALA A 11 -5.02 10.09 10.32
CA ALA A 11 -5.97 10.70 9.40
C ALA A 11 -5.55 10.47 7.93
N GLY A 12 -6.01 9.35 7.36
CA GLY A 12 -6.65 9.32 6.05
C GLY A 12 -5.81 9.61 4.81
N HIS A 13 -5.40 8.54 4.12
CA HIS A 13 -5.21 8.57 2.68
C HIS A 13 -5.95 7.37 2.07
N SER A 14 -7.28 7.41 2.19
CA SER A 14 -8.20 6.32 1.81
C SER A 14 -8.29 6.04 0.30
N GLY A 15 -7.45 6.67 -0.54
CA GLY A 15 -7.21 6.25 -1.93
C GLY A 15 -5.73 5.94 -2.24
N ASP A 16 -4.83 6.29 -1.32
CA ASP A 16 -3.39 6.14 -1.48
C ASP A 16 -2.91 4.81 -0.89
N GLY A 17 -3.55 4.34 0.19
CA GLY A 17 -3.21 3.04 0.81
C GLY A 17 -3.33 1.85 -0.15
N GLU A 18 -4.26 1.93 -1.10
CA GLU A 18 -4.54 0.88 -2.10
C GLU A 18 -3.36 0.63 -3.05
N VAL A 19 -2.61 1.68 -3.38
CA VAL A 19 -1.43 1.61 -4.27
C VAL A 19 -0.13 1.57 -3.49
N TRP A 20 -0.01 2.34 -2.40
CA TRP A 20 1.23 2.46 -1.64
C TRP A 20 1.54 1.24 -0.80
N GLY A 21 0.53 0.54 -0.26
CA GLY A 21 0.73 -0.68 0.53
C GLY A 21 1.40 -1.79 -0.28
N PRO A 22 0.79 -2.25 -1.39
CA PRO A 22 1.40 -3.26 -2.26
C PRO A 22 2.73 -2.82 -2.88
N ALA A 23 2.87 -1.54 -3.25
CA ALA A 23 4.13 -1.02 -3.80
C ALA A 23 5.28 -1.06 -2.78
N ASN A 24 5.03 -0.66 -1.52
CA ASN A 24 6.04 -0.74 -0.46
C ASN A 24 6.42 -2.19 -0.15
N ALA A 25 5.45 -3.11 -0.12
CA ALA A 25 5.73 -4.52 0.06
C ALA A 25 6.63 -5.08 -1.05
N ALA A 26 6.38 -4.70 -2.32
CA ALA A 26 7.23 -5.11 -3.43
C ALA A 26 8.67 -4.57 -3.30
N LEU A 27 8.84 -3.32 -2.89
CA LEU A 27 10.15 -2.73 -2.64
C LEU A 27 10.88 -3.47 -1.51
N GLU A 28 10.22 -3.75 -0.38
CA GLU A 28 10.82 -4.49 0.73
C GLU A 28 11.27 -5.89 0.28
N LEU A 29 10.38 -6.63 -0.39
CA LEU A 29 10.69 -7.98 -0.87
C LEU A 29 11.86 -8.00 -1.85
N SER A 30 11.94 -6.99 -2.72
CA SER A 30 13.02 -6.85 -3.71
C SER A 30 14.36 -6.54 -3.04
N LEU A 31 14.37 -5.54 -2.15
CA LEU A 31 15.61 -5.05 -1.51
C LEU A 31 16.16 -6.02 -0.47
N THR A 32 15.31 -6.85 0.11
CA THR A 32 15.72 -7.92 1.04
C THR A 32 16.09 -9.22 0.34
N GLY A 33 15.92 -9.30 -0.99
CA GLY A 33 16.18 -10.50 -1.78
C GLY A 33 15.20 -11.65 -1.51
N LYS A 34 14.09 -11.40 -0.81
CA LYS A 34 13.02 -12.39 -0.55
C LYS A 34 12.28 -12.76 -1.83
N GLN A 35 12.23 -11.85 -2.80
CA GLN A 35 11.64 -12.09 -4.11
C GLN A 35 12.41 -11.31 -5.20
N ALA A 36 12.48 -11.86 -6.42
CA ALA A 36 13.05 -11.16 -7.55
C ALA A 36 12.25 -9.86 -7.83
N PRO A 37 12.91 -8.73 -8.16
CA PRO A 37 12.24 -7.45 -8.29
C PRO A 37 11.04 -7.45 -9.23
N GLN A 38 11.18 -8.09 -10.39
CA GLN A 38 10.08 -8.17 -11.36
C GLN A 38 8.88 -8.94 -10.80
N ALA A 39 9.09 -10.10 -10.18
CA ALA A 39 8.01 -10.88 -9.60
C ALA A 39 7.32 -10.14 -8.44
N ALA A 40 8.07 -9.39 -7.64
CA ALA A 40 7.51 -8.60 -6.54
C ALA A 40 6.62 -7.47 -7.07
N LEU A 41 7.05 -6.78 -8.13
CA LEU A 41 6.28 -5.74 -8.79
C LEU A 41 5.04 -6.31 -9.50
N ASP A 42 5.15 -7.45 -10.18
CA ASP A 42 4.01 -8.12 -10.84
C ASP A 42 2.91 -8.45 -9.83
N ASN A 43 3.29 -8.94 -8.64
CA ASN A 43 2.37 -9.22 -7.54
C ASN A 43 1.68 -7.94 -7.03
N ALA A 44 2.43 -6.84 -6.87
CA ALA A 44 1.85 -5.56 -6.44
C ALA A 44 0.86 -5.02 -7.47
N VAL A 45 1.22 -5.03 -8.75
CA VAL A 45 0.32 -4.61 -9.85
C VAL A 45 -0.98 -5.41 -9.82
N LYS A 46 -0.88 -6.74 -9.69
CA LYS A 46 -2.06 -7.60 -9.60
C LYS A 46 -2.97 -7.22 -8.43
N GLN A 47 -2.40 -7.02 -7.24
CA GLN A 47 -3.18 -6.69 -6.04
C GLN A 47 -3.84 -5.31 -6.13
N ILE A 48 -3.16 -4.33 -6.73
CA ILE A 48 -3.70 -3.00 -6.97
C ILE A 48 -4.88 -3.07 -7.94
N THR A 49 -4.71 -3.75 -9.07
CA THR A 49 -5.77 -3.91 -10.07
C THR A 49 -7.01 -4.57 -9.48
N MET A 50 -6.84 -5.66 -8.71
CA MET A 50 -7.96 -6.34 -8.06
C MET A 50 -8.71 -5.44 -7.07
N GLN A 51 -8.01 -4.59 -6.32
CA GLN A 51 -8.63 -3.65 -5.38
C GLN A 51 -9.44 -2.58 -6.11
N ILE A 52 -8.87 -1.99 -7.18
CA ILE A 52 -9.56 -1.01 -8.03
C ILE A 52 -10.84 -1.61 -8.63
N GLU A 53 -10.75 -2.83 -9.17
CA GLU A 53 -11.90 -3.54 -9.74
C GLU A 53 -12.99 -3.80 -8.70
N ALA A 54 -12.61 -4.25 -7.49
CA ALA A 54 -13.55 -4.51 -6.40
C ALA A 54 -14.29 -3.24 -5.95
N MET A 55 -13.60 -2.10 -5.88
CA MET A 55 -14.22 -0.82 -5.54
C MET A 55 -15.18 -0.32 -6.61
N GLN A 56 -14.80 -0.45 -7.89
CA GLN A 56 -15.68 -0.08 -9.00
C GLN A 56 -16.94 -0.93 -9.02
N ALA A 57 -16.82 -2.24 -8.77
CA ALA A 57 -17.97 -3.14 -8.65
C ALA A 57 -18.87 -2.81 -7.46
N SER A 58 -18.32 -2.28 -6.37
CA SER A 58 -19.08 -1.88 -5.17
C SER A 58 -19.83 -0.55 -5.32
N ASN A 59 -19.51 0.26 -6.33
CA ASN A 59 -20.09 1.58 -6.58
C ASN A 59 -21.09 1.59 -7.77
N GLN A 60 -21.50 0.42 -8.27
CA GLN A 60 -22.59 0.25 -9.23
C GLN A 60 -23.89 -0.16 -8.54
#